data_AF-A0A6P5TFT8-F1
#
_entry.id   AF-A0A6P5TFT8-F1
#
_cell.length_a   1.000
_cell.length_b   1.000
_cell.length_c   1.000
_cell.angle_alpha   90.00
_cell.angle_beta   90.00
_cell.angle_gamma   90.00
#
_symmetry.space_group_name_H-M   'P 1'
#
loop_
_entity.id
_entity.type
_entity.pdbx_description
1 polymer ?
#
loop_
_entity_poly.entity_id
_entity_poly.type
_entity_poly.pdbx_seq_one_letter_code
_entity_poly.pdbx_strand_id
1 'polypeptide(L)'
;MSCCDCASKHCNAEAPKPKILAVIFDLDGTLIDTERATRGVFQEFLARYGKVLDKEREEKKSLGMTLKDSATSVVKGYDLPLTPDQFIQEIIPMYQEKWLYTKALPGANRLIKHFHDRGVPIALASNSLREYIDAKISHHRGWKERFSVILGSDQVKAGKPSPDLFEEAAKQMGVDAVHCLVIEDSVVGVKAANAARMEVVAVPPRGEATCSSLANTVLHSLLEFQPEHWGLPPFEDWVDNALPIEPIYFSGLNVNGFVSEVTEDGRSTLPDQVWGVFFGWAVADMEKTYRVVVGIGLDYSSCSPNKNIQIYTVDGNNCCISNQQMKLLLVGYIRGSNTKEITSMDAETLKECKSIASASLDLPIFSHHGCVPLYPEPFSVEDMIGCDEIQQY
;
A
#
# COMPACT_ATOMS: atom_id res chain seq x y z
N MET A 1 44.36 -12.47 -49.95
CA MET A 1 43.05 -12.23 -50.59
C MET A 1 42.01 -13.01 -49.83
N SER A 2 41.04 -12.26 -49.28
CA SER A 2 39.73 -12.61 -48.72
C SER A 2 39.57 -13.79 -47.76
N CYS A 3 39.31 -13.45 -46.50
CA CYS A 3 38.59 -14.26 -45.51
C CYS A 3 37.21 -14.70 -46.03
N CYS A 4 36.78 -15.88 -45.59
CA CYS A 4 35.40 -16.36 -45.67
C CYS A 4 34.60 -15.79 -44.49
N ASP A 5 33.41 -15.28 -44.81
CA ASP A 5 32.42 -14.73 -43.90
C ASP A 5 31.78 -15.82 -43.02
N CYS A 6 32.02 -15.76 -41.71
CA CYS A 6 31.18 -16.39 -40.69
C CYS A 6 30.34 -15.31 -40.01
N ALA A 7 29.19 -14.96 -40.60
CA ALA A 7 28.20 -14.11 -39.96
C ALA A 7 27.36 -14.93 -38.97
N SER A 8 27.82 -15.02 -37.72
CA SER A 8 27.02 -15.51 -36.60
C SER A 8 25.93 -14.50 -36.24
N LYS A 9 24.75 -14.65 -36.83
CA LYS A 9 23.51 -14.03 -36.32
C LYS A 9 23.07 -14.80 -35.07
N HIS A 10 23.57 -14.41 -33.90
CA HIS A 10 22.91 -14.73 -32.63
C HIS A 10 21.82 -13.68 -32.42
N CYS A 11 20.62 -14.00 -32.91
CA CYS A 11 19.41 -13.32 -32.53
C CYS A 11 19.11 -13.69 -31.08
N ASN A 12 19.39 -12.78 -30.14
CA ASN A 12 18.82 -12.87 -28.79
C ASN A 12 17.31 -12.61 -28.90
N ALA A 13 16.55 -13.65 -29.26
CA ALA A 13 15.14 -13.68 -28.98
C ALA A 13 15.01 -13.88 -27.46
N GLU A 14 14.55 -12.85 -26.75
CA GLU A 14 14.19 -12.98 -25.35
C GLU A 14 13.22 -14.17 -25.22
N ALA A 15 13.55 -15.12 -24.33
CA ALA A 15 12.68 -16.24 -24.07
C ALA A 15 11.30 -15.72 -23.65
N PRO A 16 10.19 -16.35 -24.11
CA PRO A 16 8.86 -15.90 -23.75
C PRO A 16 8.70 -15.92 -22.22
N LYS A 17 8.22 -14.81 -21.64
CA LYS A 17 7.97 -14.71 -20.20
C LYS A 17 7.04 -15.85 -19.75
N PRO A 18 7.32 -16.48 -18.60
CA PRO A 18 6.46 -17.55 -18.09
C PRO A 18 5.06 -17.00 -17.78
N LYS A 19 4.04 -17.79 -18.09
CA LYS A 19 2.66 -17.45 -17.73
C LYS A 19 2.52 -17.46 -16.21
N ILE A 20 1.95 -16.42 -15.62
CA ILE A 20 1.64 -16.39 -14.19
C ILE A 20 0.36 -17.20 -13.92
N LEU A 21 0.41 -18.03 -12.88
CA LEU A 21 -0.68 -18.92 -12.46
C LEU A 21 -1.10 -18.71 -11.00
N ALA A 22 -0.26 -18.08 -10.17
CA ALA A 22 -0.56 -17.78 -8.77
C ALA A 22 0.08 -16.45 -8.32
N VAL A 23 -0.46 -15.85 -7.27
CA VAL A 23 0.04 -14.60 -6.69
C VAL A 23 0.42 -14.79 -5.22
N ILE A 24 1.58 -14.30 -4.82
CA ILE A 24 2.06 -14.37 -3.44
C ILE A 24 2.22 -12.94 -2.92
N PHE A 25 1.52 -12.61 -1.84
CA PHE A 25 1.56 -11.30 -1.22
C PHE A 25 2.47 -11.30 0.00
N ASP A 26 3.30 -10.27 0.16
CA ASP A 26 3.74 -9.87 1.50
C ASP A 26 2.57 -9.24 2.30
N LEU A 27 2.77 -9.04 3.59
CA LEU A 27 1.77 -8.48 4.50
C LEU A 27 2.10 -7.05 4.95
N ASP A 28 3.25 -6.86 5.59
CA ASP A 28 3.59 -5.69 6.41
C ASP A 28 4.12 -4.56 5.51
N GLY A 29 3.31 -3.53 5.25
CA GLY A 29 3.67 -2.46 4.31
C GLY A 29 3.22 -2.73 2.86
N THR A 30 2.80 -3.97 2.56
CA THR A 30 2.21 -4.37 1.27
C THR A 30 0.69 -4.43 1.31
N LEU A 31 0.11 -5.30 2.16
CA LEU A 31 -1.35 -5.45 2.27
C LEU A 31 -1.95 -4.62 3.40
N ILE A 32 -1.20 -4.40 4.49
CA ILE A 32 -1.64 -3.63 5.65
C ILE A 32 -0.59 -2.59 6.08
N ASP A 33 -1.07 -1.46 6.61
CA ASP A 33 -0.23 -0.38 7.13
C ASP A 33 0.19 -0.65 8.59
N THR A 34 1.18 -1.53 8.78
CA THR A 34 1.65 -1.91 10.13
C THR A 34 2.56 -0.87 10.76
N GLU A 35 3.33 -0.13 9.96
CA GLU A 35 4.21 0.94 10.46
C GLU A 35 3.40 1.99 11.23
N ARG A 36 2.23 2.37 10.71
CA ARG A 36 1.42 3.40 11.36
C ARG A 36 0.61 2.92 12.53
N ALA A 37 0.04 1.72 12.44
CA ALA A 37 -0.65 1.14 13.58
C ALA A 37 0.28 1.07 14.79
N THR A 38 1.56 0.74 14.55
CA THR A 38 2.58 0.58 15.60
C THR A 38 3.41 1.83 15.87
N ARG A 39 3.04 2.97 15.30
CA ARG A 39 3.75 4.25 15.47
C ARG A 39 3.81 4.64 16.94
N GLY A 40 4.99 5.08 17.39
CA GLY A 40 5.21 5.51 18.77
C GLY A 40 5.50 4.38 19.75
N VAL A 41 5.10 3.12 19.48
CA VAL A 41 5.38 1.97 20.37
C VAL A 41 6.87 1.81 20.63
N PHE A 42 7.69 1.87 19.58
CA PHE A 42 9.13 1.73 19.73
C PHE A 42 9.77 2.92 20.47
N GLN A 43 9.26 4.13 20.26
CA GLN A 43 9.71 5.31 20.99
C GLN A 43 9.38 5.20 22.49
N GLU A 44 8.16 4.76 22.82
CA GLU A 44 7.74 4.52 24.20
C GLU A 44 8.60 3.45 24.87
N PHE A 45 8.87 2.35 24.15
CA PHE A 45 9.75 1.30 24.62
C PHE A 45 11.16 1.83 24.93
N LEU A 46 11.78 2.57 24.00
CA LEU A 46 13.11 3.14 24.19
C LEU A 46 13.17 4.11 25.38
N ALA A 47 12.11 4.88 25.61
CA ALA A 47 12.04 5.80 26.74
C ALA A 47 12.13 5.08 28.10
N ARG A 48 11.65 3.83 28.20
CA ARG A 48 11.77 3.00 29.43
C ARG A 48 13.23 2.70 29.80
N TYR A 49 14.14 2.74 28.83
CA TYR A 49 15.58 2.55 29.02
C TYR A 49 16.38 3.87 28.95
N GLY A 50 15.70 5.02 29.00
CA GLY A 50 16.34 6.33 28.88
C GLY A 50 16.97 6.59 27.50
N LYS A 51 16.52 5.88 26.46
CA LYS A 51 16.99 6.06 25.08
C LYS A 51 16.00 6.90 24.29
N VAL A 52 16.50 7.57 23.25
CA VAL A 52 15.71 8.40 22.34
C VAL A 52 15.73 7.77 20.95
N LEU A 53 14.58 7.78 20.27
CA LEU A 53 14.47 7.26 18.91
C LEU A 53 15.35 8.06 17.95
N ASP A 54 16.34 7.39 17.38
CA ASP A 54 17.15 7.88 16.27
C ASP A 54 16.37 7.76 14.94
N LYS A 55 15.77 8.87 14.50
CA LYS A 55 14.94 8.90 13.28
C LYS A 55 15.72 8.57 12.01
N GLU A 56 16.96 9.05 11.90
CA GLU A 56 17.78 8.83 10.71
C GLU A 56 18.18 7.35 10.59
N ARG A 57 18.46 6.69 11.73
CA ARG A 57 18.70 5.25 11.76
C ARG A 57 17.46 4.45 11.34
N GLU A 58 16.29 4.79 11.85
CA GLU A 58 15.07 4.06 11.50
C GLU A 58 14.69 4.26 10.04
N GLU A 59 14.89 5.45 9.47
CA GLU A 59 14.68 5.70 8.03
C GLU A 59 15.66 4.92 7.14
N LYS A 60 16.88 4.65 7.62
CA LYS A 60 17.89 3.84 6.90
C LYS A 60 17.75 2.34 7.15
N LYS A 61 16.86 1.92 8.05
CA LYS A 61 16.67 0.52 8.39
C LYS A 61 16.05 -0.21 7.22
N SER A 62 16.56 -1.39 6.90
CA SER A 62 15.96 -2.22 5.86
C SER A 62 14.58 -2.71 6.31
N LEU A 63 13.54 -2.38 5.55
CA LEU A 63 12.21 -2.94 5.72
C LEU A 63 12.19 -4.45 5.44
N GLY A 64 11.22 -5.15 6.02
CA GLY A 64 11.00 -6.59 5.76
C GLY A 64 11.97 -7.56 6.45
N MET A 65 12.77 -7.13 7.44
CA MET A 65 13.66 -8.03 8.20
C MET A 65 12.88 -9.04 9.07
N THR A 66 13.51 -10.17 9.39
CA THR A 66 12.97 -11.10 10.39
C THR A 66 12.92 -10.46 11.78
N LEU A 67 12.04 -10.95 12.65
CA LEU A 67 11.93 -10.47 14.03
C LEU A 67 13.27 -10.55 14.78
N LYS A 68 13.98 -11.68 14.64
CA LYS A 68 15.25 -11.93 15.34
C LYS A 68 16.37 -11.02 14.86
N ASP A 69 16.45 -10.78 13.55
CA ASP A 69 17.46 -9.88 12.99
C ASP A 69 17.17 -8.43 13.37
N SER A 70 15.89 -8.03 13.35
CA SER A 70 15.45 -6.70 13.81
C SER A 70 15.76 -6.48 15.29
N ALA A 71 15.45 -7.45 16.15
CA ALA A 71 15.76 -7.41 17.58
C ALA A 71 17.27 -7.27 17.86
N THR A 72 18.08 -8.07 17.15
CA THR A 72 19.55 -8.01 17.26
C THR A 72 20.07 -6.63 16.85
N SER A 73 19.55 -6.08 15.75
CA SER A 73 19.92 -4.75 15.26
C SER A 73 19.54 -3.65 16.25
N VAL A 74 18.36 -3.72 16.86
CA VAL A 74 17.85 -2.74 17.82
C VAL A 74 18.65 -2.77 19.12
N VAL A 75 18.82 -3.94 19.74
CA VAL A 75 19.55 -4.11 21.00
C VAL A 75 20.96 -3.54 20.88
N LYS A 76 21.68 -3.92 19.81
CA LYS A 76 23.02 -3.41 19.53
C LYS A 76 22.99 -1.92 19.18
N GLY A 77 22.00 -1.49 18.40
CA GLY A 77 21.92 -0.15 17.85
C GLY A 77 21.68 0.94 18.88
N TYR A 78 20.88 0.63 19.91
CA TYR A 78 20.55 1.54 21.01
C TYR A 78 21.33 1.25 22.29
N ASP A 79 22.23 0.25 22.28
CA ASP A 79 22.98 -0.20 23.46
C ASP A 79 22.04 -0.48 24.64
N LEU A 80 21.08 -1.37 24.40
CA LEU A 80 20.08 -1.77 25.38
C LEU A 80 20.65 -2.83 26.32
N PRO A 81 20.33 -2.79 27.63
CA PRO A 81 20.77 -3.79 28.60
C PRO A 81 19.93 -5.07 28.53
N LEU A 82 19.62 -5.55 27.33
CA LEU A 82 18.78 -6.71 27.04
C LEU A 82 19.47 -7.65 26.06
N THR A 83 19.10 -8.93 26.11
CA THR A 83 19.31 -9.84 24.98
C THR A 83 18.24 -9.60 23.89
N PRO A 84 18.46 -10.01 22.62
CA PRO A 84 17.44 -9.94 21.58
C PRO A 84 16.12 -10.63 21.96
N ASP A 85 16.18 -11.77 22.65
CA ASP A 85 14.99 -12.51 23.08
C ASP A 85 14.22 -11.76 24.17
N GLN A 86 14.92 -11.14 25.14
CA GLN A 86 14.29 -10.28 26.14
C GLN A 86 13.64 -9.05 25.50
N PHE A 87 14.31 -8.41 24.54
CA PHE A 87 13.73 -7.30 23.78
C PHE A 87 12.43 -7.71 23.09
N ILE A 88 12.40 -8.87 22.42
CA ILE A 88 11.20 -9.41 21.76
C ILE A 88 10.09 -9.63 22.79
N GLN A 89 10.40 -10.28 23.92
CA GLN A 89 9.43 -10.57 24.98
C GLN A 89 8.78 -9.31 25.55
N GLU A 90 9.53 -8.21 25.63
CA GLU A 90 9.02 -6.95 26.18
C GLU A 90 8.27 -6.10 25.15
N ILE A 91 8.71 -6.06 23.89
CA ILE A 91 8.11 -5.17 22.88
C ILE A 91 6.91 -5.77 22.15
N ILE A 92 6.85 -7.09 21.96
CA ILE A 92 5.77 -7.74 21.20
C ILE A 92 4.39 -7.50 21.81
N PRO A 93 4.17 -7.61 23.14
CA PRO A 93 2.86 -7.31 23.72
C PRO A 93 2.39 -5.89 23.41
N MET A 94 3.32 -4.91 23.42
CA MET A 94 3.00 -3.52 23.08
C MET A 94 2.59 -3.38 21.60
N TYR A 95 3.20 -4.15 20.69
CA TYR A 95 2.81 -4.19 19.29
C TYR A 95 1.47 -4.91 19.07
N GLN A 96 1.23 -6.02 19.76
CA GLN A 96 -0.01 -6.80 19.67
C GLN A 96 -1.23 -5.96 20.01
N GLU A 97 -1.14 -5.12 21.04
CA GLU A 97 -2.19 -4.15 21.40
C GLU A 97 -2.54 -3.18 20.26
N LYS A 98 -1.62 -2.99 19.31
CA LYS A 98 -1.81 -2.09 18.18
C LYS A 98 -2.23 -2.79 16.88
N TRP A 99 -1.98 -4.09 16.75
CA TRP A 99 -2.26 -4.82 15.50
C TRP A 99 -3.74 -4.84 15.12
N LEU A 100 -4.65 -4.79 16.09
CA LEU A 100 -6.09 -4.70 15.83
C LEU A 100 -6.54 -3.41 15.13
N TYR A 101 -5.67 -2.40 15.08
CA TYR A 101 -5.92 -1.12 14.39
C TYR A 101 -5.22 -1.04 13.03
N THR A 102 -4.54 -2.11 12.59
CA THR A 102 -3.94 -2.15 11.25
C THR A 102 -5.03 -2.07 10.19
N LYS A 103 -4.82 -1.20 9.20
CA LYS A 103 -5.77 -0.99 8.11
C LYS A 103 -5.20 -1.56 6.82
N ALA A 104 -6.09 -2.05 5.97
CA ALA A 104 -5.73 -2.50 4.63
C ALA A 104 -5.21 -1.30 3.84
N LEU A 105 -4.14 -1.51 3.07
CA LEU A 105 -3.63 -0.50 2.16
C LEU A 105 -4.56 -0.36 0.95
N PRO A 106 -4.62 0.82 0.30
CA PRO A 106 -5.53 1.08 -0.81
C PRO A 106 -5.37 0.03 -1.91
N GLY A 107 -6.45 -0.70 -2.24
CA GLY A 107 -6.45 -1.76 -3.26
C GLY A 107 -6.16 -3.18 -2.77
N ALA A 108 -5.73 -3.37 -1.50
CA ALA A 108 -5.40 -4.68 -0.96
C ALA A 108 -6.61 -5.65 -0.96
N ASN A 109 -7.74 -5.25 -0.35
CA ASN A 109 -8.94 -6.07 -0.34
C ASN A 109 -9.46 -6.35 -1.76
N ARG A 110 -9.40 -5.35 -2.66
CA ARG A 110 -9.80 -5.49 -4.06
C ARG A 110 -9.02 -6.60 -4.76
N LEU A 111 -7.70 -6.63 -4.60
CA LEU A 111 -6.83 -7.66 -5.17
C LEU A 111 -7.14 -9.05 -4.59
N ILE A 112 -7.18 -9.16 -3.26
CA ILE A 112 -7.45 -10.43 -2.57
C ILE A 112 -8.80 -10.99 -3.01
N LYS A 113 -9.84 -10.13 -3.02
CA LYS A 113 -11.19 -10.51 -3.44
C LYS A 113 -11.21 -10.95 -4.89
N HIS A 114 -10.65 -10.14 -5.79
CA HIS A 114 -10.67 -10.41 -7.24
C HIS A 114 -10.00 -11.73 -7.59
N PHE A 115 -8.79 -11.98 -7.10
CA PHE A 115 -8.07 -13.21 -7.43
C PHE A 115 -8.75 -14.45 -6.86
N HIS A 116 -9.23 -14.38 -5.62
CA HIS A 116 -10.02 -15.45 -5.03
C HIS A 116 -11.27 -15.75 -5.86
N ASP A 117 -12.06 -14.73 -6.20
CA ASP A 117 -13.32 -14.89 -6.92
C ASP A 117 -13.11 -15.39 -8.37
N ARG A 118 -11.93 -15.13 -8.96
CA ARG A 118 -11.51 -15.66 -10.27
C ARG A 118 -10.80 -17.01 -10.21
N GLY A 119 -10.66 -17.61 -9.03
CA GLY A 119 -10.01 -18.91 -8.85
C GLY A 119 -8.51 -18.90 -9.09
N VAL A 120 -7.86 -17.73 -8.99
CA VAL A 120 -6.39 -17.62 -9.01
C VAL A 120 -5.90 -17.96 -7.59
N PRO A 121 -5.04 -18.98 -7.40
CA PRO A 121 -4.46 -19.28 -6.10
C PRO A 121 -3.65 -18.10 -5.58
N ILE A 122 -3.91 -17.71 -4.34
CA ILE A 122 -3.18 -16.64 -3.67
C ILE A 122 -2.61 -17.11 -2.33
N ALA A 123 -1.39 -16.68 -2.04
CA ALA A 123 -0.72 -16.94 -0.77
C ALA A 123 -0.34 -15.64 -0.06
N LEU A 124 -0.24 -15.69 1.27
CA LEU A 124 0.35 -14.65 2.11
C LEU A 124 1.65 -15.20 2.69
N ALA A 125 2.77 -14.52 2.46
CA ALA A 125 4.09 -14.94 2.91
C ALA A 125 4.84 -13.75 3.54
N SER A 126 4.97 -13.75 4.88
CA SER A 126 5.59 -12.67 5.65
C SER A 126 6.77 -13.15 6.50
N ASN A 127 7.74 -12.26 6.74
CA ASN A 127 8.82 -12.50 7.69
C ASN A 127 8.37 -12.46 9.16
N SER A 128 7.12 -12.07 9.43
CA SER A 128 6.46 -12.25 10.72
C SER A 128 6.28 -13.72 11.08
N LEU A 129 6.14 -14.02 12.38
CA LEU A 129 5.74 -15.36 12.83
C LEU A 129 4.28 -15.62 12.47
N ARG A 130 3.90 -16.89 12.26
CA ARG A 130 2.54 -17.26 11.89
C ARG A 130 1.49 -16.74 12.86
N GLU A 131 1.73 -16.85 14.16
CA GLU A 131 0.84 -16.31 15.19
C GLU A 131 0.64 -14.79 15.09
N TYR A 132 1.67 -14.04 14.66
CA TYR A 132 1.60 -12.59 14.51
C TYR A 132 0.88 -12.20 13.23
N ILE A 133 1.07 -12.98 12.16
CA ILE A 133 0.28 -12.83 10.93
C ILE A 133 -1.21 -12.99 11.25
N ASP A 134 -1.57 -14.09 11.92
CA ASP A 134 -2.95 -14.39 12.28
C ASP A 134 -3.56 -13.27 13.14
N ALA A 135 -2.81 -12.73 14.11
CA ALA A 135 -3.24 -11.60 14.92
C ALA A 135 -3.47 -10.31 14.09
N LYS A 136 -2.53 -9.98 13.20
CA LYS A 136 -2.61 -8.79 12.32
C LYS A 136 -3.79 -8.85 11.35
N ILE A 137 -4.14 -10.03 10.85
CA ILE A 137 -5.25 -10.18 9.88
C ILE A 137 -6.59 -10.55 10.54
N SER A 138 -6.64 -10.73 11.86
CA SER A 138 -7.80 -11.31 12.56
C SER A 138 -9.09 -10.50 12.40
N HIS A 139 -9.00 -9.17 12.32
CA HIS A 139 -10.14 -8.26 12.11
C HIS A 139 -10.43 -7.98 10.62
N HIS A 140 -9.60 -8.48 9.71
CA HIS A 140 -9.81 -8.36 8.28
C HIS A 140 -10.74 -9.48 7.76
N ARG A 141 -12.04 -9.17 7.73
CA ARG A 141 -13.10 -10.13 7.38
C ARG A 141 -12.84 -10.82 6.05
N GLY A 142 -12.88 -12.15 6.06
CA GLY A 142 -12.76 -12.97 4.86
C GLY A 142 -11.32 -13.12 4.34
N TRP A 143 -10.31 -12.51 4.97
CA TRP A 143 -8.93 -12.65 4.49
C TRP A 143 -8.42 -14.07 4.64
N LYS A 144 -8.55 -14.65 5.84
CA LYS A 144 -8.02 -15.99 6.15
C LYS A 144 -8.57 -17.06 5.22
N GLU A 145 -9.83 -16.94 4.83
CA GLU A 145 -10.55 -17.89 3.96
C GLU A 145 -10.18 -17.73 2.49
N ARG A 146 -9.73 -16.53 2.07
CA ARG A 146 -9.38 -16.24 0.67
C ARG A 146 -7.97 -16.68 0.29
N PHE A 147 -7.06 -16.78 1.25
CA PHE A 147 -5.71 -17.28 1.00
C PHE A 147 -5.69 -18.80 0.97
N SER A 148 -5.16 -19.36 -0.12
CA SER A 148 -4.90 -20.81 -0.23
C SER A 148 -3.79 -21.24 0.75
N VAL A 149 -2.83 -20.35 0.99
CA VAL A 149 -1.66 -20.60 1.84
C VAL A 149 -1.35 -19.32 2.61
N ILE A 150 -1.03 -19.47 3.89
CA ILE A 150 -0.50 -18.39 4.75
C ILE A 150 0.76 -18.94 5.39
N LEU A 151 1.89 -18.23 5.32
CA LEU A 151 3.17 -18.67 5.86
C LEU A 151 3.87 -17.55 6.63
N GLY A 152 4.34 -17.90 7.82
CA GLY A 152 5.29 -17.12 8.61
C GLY A 152 6.71 -17.66 8.50
N SER A 153 7.69 -16.84 8.90
CA SER A 153 9.11 -17.20 8.85
C SER A 153 9.49 -18.40 9.73
N ASP A 154 8.69 -18.72 10.74
CA ASP A 154 8.81 -19.90 11.60
C ASP A 154 8.44 -21.22 10.92
N GLN A 155 7.80 -21.16 9.74
CA GLN A 155 7.36 -22.33 8.98
C GLN A 155 8.34 -22.74 7.88
N VAL A 156 9.48 -22.04 7.77
CA VAL A 156 10.53 -22.32 6.77
C VAL A 156 11.92 -22.28 7.41
N LYS A 157 12.93 -22.75 6.69
CA LYS A 157 14.30 -22.82 7.20
C LYS A 157 14.94 -21.44 7.34
N ALA A 158 14.68 -20.53 6.41
CA ALA A 158 15.15 -19.15 6.45
C ALA A 158 14.08 -18.20 5.90
N GLY A 159 13.92 -17.04 6.54
CA GLY A 159 13.04 -15.97 6.05
C GLY A 159 13.69 -15.16 4.91
N LYS A 160 12.94 -14.19 4.39
CA LYS A 160 13.43 -13.23 3.39
C LYS A 160 14.69 -12.54 3.94
N PRO A 161 15.78 -12.37 3.15
CA PRO A 161 15.82 -12.43 1.68
C PRO A 161 16.08 -13.82 1.08
N SER A 162 16.08 -14.90 1.87
CA SER A 162 16.13 -16.25 1.28
C SER A 162 14.81 -16.56 0.55
N PRO A 163 14.85 -17.42 -0.49
CA PRO A 163 13.68 -17.73 -1.29
C PRO A 163 12.70 -18.69 -0.59
N ASP A 164 13.12 -19.35 0.49
CA ASP A 164 12.44 -20.50 1.11
C ASP A 164 10.97 -20.22 1.42
N LEU A 165 10.64 -19.01 1.88
CA LEU A 165 9.27 -18.61 2.20
C LEU A 165 8.35 -18.59 0.97
N PHE A 166 8.85 -18.05 -0.15
CA PHE A 166 8.09 -17.98 -1.39
C PHE A 166 8.06 -19.33 -2.12
N GLU A 167 9.17 -20.07 -2.14
CA GLU A 167 9.22 -21.43 -2.69
C GLU A 167 8.25 -22.38 -1.97
N GLU A 168 8.18 -22.30 -0.63
CA GLU A 168 7.23 -23.10 0.14
C GLU A 168 5.78 -22.67 -0.11
N ALA A 169 5.51 -21.36 -0.28
CA ALA A 169 4.18 -20.88 -0.65
C ALA A 169 3.73 -21.44 -2.02
N ALA A 170 4.60 -21.35 -3.04
CA ALA A 170 4.35 -21.89 -4.37
C ALA A 170 4.09 -23.40 -4.33
N LYS A 171 4.94 -24.14 -3.61
CA LYS A 171 4.81 -25.58 -3.40
C LYS A 171 3.48 -25.96 -2.74
N GLN A 172 3.05 -25.25 -1.70
CA GLN A 172 1.77 -25.52 -1.03
C GLN A 172 0.54 -25.15 -1.89
N MET A 173 0.68 -24.17 -2.79
CA MET A 173 -0.33 -23.89 -3.82
C MET A 173 -0.31 -24.89 -4.98
N GLY A 174 0.70 -25.77 -5.07
CA GLY A 174 0.86 -26.71 -6.18
C GLY A 174 1.29 -26.05 -7.49
N VAL A 175 1.96 -24.91 -7.42
CA VAL A 175 2.40 -24.10 -8.58
C VAL A 175 3.93 -24.02 -8.59
N ASP A 176 4.55 -24.15 -9.76
CA ASP A 176 6.00 -23.93 -9.90
C ASP A 176 6.33 -22.46 -9.62
N ALA A 177 7.45 -22.20 -8.95
CA ALA A 177 7.87 -20.86 -8.57
C ALA A 177 7.96 -19.91 -9.77
N VAL A 178 8.43 -20.40 -10.93
CA VAL A 178 8.54 -19.57 -12.16
C VAL A 178 7.18 -19.10 -12.70
N HIS A 179 6.08 -19.68 -12.24
CA HIS A 179 4.70 -19.30 -12.58
C HIS A 179 4.03 -18.46 -11.47
N CYS A 180 4.78 -18.02 -10.47
CA CYS A 180 4.29 -17.16 -9.39
C CYS A 180 4.67 -15.70 -9.61
N LEU A 181 3.75 -14.81 -9.24
CA LEU A 181 3.99 -13.37 -9.14
C LEU A 181 4.00 -12.97 -7.66
N VAL A 182 5.07 -12.32 -7.22
CA VAL A 182 5.17 -11.75 -5.86
C VAL A 182 4.74 -10.29 -5.89
N ILE A 183 3.97 -9.86 -4.88
CA ILE A 183 3.69 -8.44 -4.60
C ILE A 183 4.31 -8.10 -3.24
N GLU A 184 5.21 -7.11 -3.22
CA GLU A 184 6.10 -6.78 -2.09
C GLU A 184 6.35 -5.28 -1.99
N ASP A 185 6.80 -4.75 -0.85
CA ASP A 185 7.13 -3.32 -0.64
C ASP A 185 8.61 -3.07 -0.31
N SER A 186 9.36 -4.12 0.06
CA SER A 186 10.71 -4.07 0.60
C SER A 186 11.77 -4.67 -0.35
N VAL A 187 12.99 -4.11 -0.32
CA VAL A 187 14.14 -4.70 -1.02
C VAL A 187 14.40 -6.14 -0.58
N VAL A 188 14.18 -6.45 0.70
CA VAL A 188 14.43 -7.77 1.29
C VAL A 188 13.52 -8.82 0.62
N GLY A 189 12.24 -8.51 0.46
CA GLY A 189 11.32 -9.40 -0.24
C GLY A 189 11.52 -9.45 -1.74
N VAL A 190 11.82 -8.32 -2.40
CA VAL A 190 12.16 -8.32 -3.84
C VAL A 190 13.37 -9.23 -4.11
N LYS A 191 14.38 -9.22 -3.23
CA LYS A 191 15.52 -10.16 -3.32
C LYS A 191 15.12 -11.61 -3.14
N ALA A 192 14.22 -11.91 -2.21
CA ALA A 192 13.71 -13.27 -2.01
C ALA A 192 12.93 -13.78 -3.24
N ALA A 193 12.08 -12.94 -3.84
CA ALA A 193 11.31 -13.28 -5.04
C ALA A 193 12.24 -13.58 -6.22
N ASN A 194 13.24 -12.73 -6.44
CA ASN A 194 14.26 -12.94 -7.46
C ASN A 194 15.09 -14.21 -7.22
N ALA A 195 15.46 -14.50 -5.96
CA ALA A 195 16.16 -15.73 -5.62
C ALA A 195 15.33 -16.99 -5.91
N ALA A 196 14.01 -16.90 -5.75
CA ALA A 196 13.03 -17.95 -6.08
C ALA A 196 12.69 -18.01 -7.59
N ARG A 197 13.28 -17.13 -8.42
CA ARG A 197 13.00 -16.99 -9.87
C ARG A 197 11.52 -16.68 -10.18
N MET A 198 10.88 -15.94 -9.29
CA MET A 198 9.52 -15.44 -9.47
C MET A 198 9.55 -14.04 -10.11
N GLU A 199 8.50 -13.68 -10.84
CA GLU A 199 8.29 -12.27 -11.18
C GLU A 199 7.85 -11.51 -9.93
N VAL A 200 8.17 -10.21 -9.83
CA VAL A 200 7.84 -9.39 -8.67
C VAL A 200 7.39 -7.97 -9.05
N VAL A 201 6.27 -7.55 -8.46
CA VAL A 201 5.81 -6.15 -8.42
C VAL A 201 6.15 -5.57 -7.05
N ALA A 202 6.90 -4.47 -7.03
CA ALA A 202 7.20 -3.75 -5.82
C ALA A 202 6.23 -2.56 -5.62
N VAL A 203 5.78 -2.31 -4.40
CA VAL A 203 4.90 -1.19 -3.99
C VAL A 203 5.47 -0.48 -2.75
N PRO A 204 6.70 0.07 -2.84
CA PRO A 204 7.37 0.66 -1.70
C PRO A 204 6.68 1.97 -1.26
N PRO A 205 6.58 2.26 0.05
CA PRO A 205 5.92 3.48 0.54
C PRO A 205 6.53 4.77 -0.01
N ARG A 206 7.83 4.82 -0.32
CA ARG A 206 8.52 6.07 -0.74
C ARG A 206 9.26 5.99 -2.07
N GLY A 207 8.99 4.97 -2.89
CA GLY A 207 9.72 4.76 -4.14
C GLY A 207 11.19 4.43 -3.88
N GLU A 208 11.47 3.32 -3.20
CA GLU A 208 12.85 2.89 -2.97
C GLU A 208 13.58 2.68 -4.31
N ALA A 209 14.57 3.52 -4.60
CA ALA A 209 15.37 3.43 -5.83
C ALA A 209 15.97 2.03 -6.04
N THR A 210 16.28 1.33 -4.96
CA THR A 210 16.78 -0.05 -4.98
C THR A 210 15.73 -1.04 -5.48
N CYS A 211 14.47 -0.94 -5.04
CA CYS A 211 13.36 -1.77 -5.56
C CYS A 211 13.18 -1.55 -7.06
N SER A 212 13.32 -0.31 -7.53
CA SER A 212 13.25 0.04 -8.96
C SER A 212 14.31 -0.62 -9.83
N SER A 213 15.44 -1.04 -9.25
CA SER A 213 16.51 -1.73 -9.97
C SER A 213 16.38 -3.26 -9.99
N LEU A 214 15.56 -3.83 -9.10
CA LEU A 214 15.48 -5.27 -8.86
C LEU A 214 14.11 -5.88 -9.17
N ALA A 215 13.04 -5.09 -9.15
CA ALA A 215 11.70 -5.58 -9.42
C ALA A 215 11.34 -5.51 -10.92
N ASN A 216 10.44 -6.38 -11.36
CA ASN A 216 9.95 -6.38 -12.74
C ASN A 216 9.06 -5.16 -13.02
N THR A 217 8.35 -4.65 -12.00
CA THR A 217 7.59 -3.40 -12.06
C THR A 217 7.53 -2.78 -10.66
N VAL A 218 7.53 -1.44 -10.60
CA VAL A 218 7.30 -0.69 -9.35
C VAL A 218 6.04 0.15 -9.50
N LEU A 219 5.15 0.05 -8.53
CA LEU A 219 3.93 0.84 -8.40
C LEU A 219 4.03 1.72 -7.15
N HIS A 220 3.20 2.75 -7.07
CA HIS A 220 3.08 3.55 -5.84
C HIS A 220 1.91 3.07 -5.00
N SER A 221 0.87 2.56 -5.65
CA SER A 221 -0.33 2.01 -5.02
C SER A 221 -0.71 0.66 -5.60
N LEU A 222 -1.35 -0.21 -4.80
CA LEU A 222 -1.98 -1.42 -5.33
C LEU A 222 -3.18 -1.08 -6.24
N LEU A 223 -3.73 0.14 -6.17
CA LEU A 223 -4.75 0.64 -7.10
C LEU A 223 -4.24 0.73 -8.55
N GLU A 224 -2.92 0.85 -8.76
CA GLU A 224 -2.31 0.91 -10.10
C GLU A 224 -2.12 -0.49 -10.73
N PHE A 225 -2.31 -1.56 -9.96
CA PHE A 225 -2.04 -2.91 -10.44
C PHE A 225 -3.01 -3.30 -11.56
N GLN A 226 -2.47 -3.85 -12.65
CA GLN A 226 -3.22 -4.33 -13.82
C GLN A 226 -2.92 -5.82 -14.04
N PRO A 227 -3.83 -6.74 -13.66
CA PRO A 227 -3.63 -8.18 -13.75
C PRO A 227 -3.28 -8.69 -15.16
N GLU A 228 -3.86 -8.08 -16.18
CA GLU A 228 -3.70 -8.45 -17.58
C GLU A 228 -2.26 -8.33 -18.10
N HIS A 229 -1.45 -7.43 -17.52
CA HIS A 229 -0.02 -7.32 -17.84
C HIS A 229 0.78 -8.56 -17.44
N TRP A 230 0.22 -9.38 -16.55
CA TRP A 230 0.80 -10.63 -16.05
C TRP A 230 0.08 -11.86 -16.60
N GLY A 231 -0.87 -11.69 -17.52
CA GLY A 231 -1.72 -12.77 -18.03
C GLY A 231 -2.74 -13.29 -17.02
N LEU A 232 -3.00 -12.53 -15.95
CA LEU A 232 -4.04 -12.82 -14.96
C LEU A 232 -5.40 -12.23 -15.41
N PRO A 233 -6.53 -12.71 -14.88
CA PRO A 233 -7.86 -12.20 -15.23
C PRO A 233 -7.98 -10.70 -14.96
N PRO A 234 -8.40 -9.87 -15.93
CA PRO A 234 -8.50 -8.43 -15.77
C PRO A 234 -9.59 -8.07 -14.75
N PHE A 235 -9.47 -6.88 -14.18
CA PHE A 235 -10.56 -6.30 -13.39
C PHE A 235 -11.75 -5.91 -14.28
N GLU A 236 -12.97 -6.02 -13.73
CA GLU A 236 -14.22 -5.69 -14.42
C GLU A 236 -15.07 -4.68 -13.62
N ASP A 237 -14.48 -4.05 -12.60
CA ASP A 237 -15.13 -3.18 -11.62
C ASP A 237 -14.99 -1.68 -11.90
N TRP A 238 -14.34 -1.30 -13.01
CA TRP A 238 -14.29 0.07 -13.48
C TRP A 238 -15.65 0.51 -14.05
N VAL A 239 -16.11 1.69 -13.66
CA VAL A 239 -17.36 2.30 -14.12
C VAL A 239 -17.01 3.63 -14.79
N ASP A 240 -17.20 3.73 -16.11
CA ASP A 240 -16.96 4.96 -16.88
C ASP A 240 -15.59 5.63 -16.63
N ASN A 241 -14.52 4.80 -16.58
CA ASN A 241 -13.13 5.20 -16.28
C ASN A 241 -12.90 5.68 -14.83
N ALA A 242 -13.79 5.33 -13.91
CA ALA A 242 -13.61 5.49 -12.48
C ALA A 242 -13.63 4.13 -11.76
N LEU A 243 -12.69 3.94 -10.84
CA LEU A 243 -12.63 2.78 -9.96
C LEU A 243 -13.25 3.13 -8.60
N PRO A 244 -14.33 2.45 -8.16
CA PRO A 244 -14.77 2.46 -6.77
C PRO A 244 -13.67 1.96 -5.84
N ILE A 245 -13.42 2.69 -4.75
CA ILE A 245 -12.44 2.30 -3.73
C ILE A 245 -13.09 2.27 -2.35
N GLU A 246 -12.46 1.58 -1.39
CA GLU A 246 -12.83 1.81 0.00
C GLU A 246 -12.67 3.29 0.35
N PRO A 247 -13.66 3.91 1.03
CA PRO A 247 -13.60 5.33 1.24
C PRO A 247 -12.42 5.75 2.13
N ILE A 248 -11.69 6.76 1.67
CA ILE A 248 -10.53 7.31 2.37
C ILE A 248 -10.91 8.66 2.97
N TYR A 249 -10.78 8.77 4.30
CA TYR A 249 -11.10 9.97 5.05
C TYR A 249 -9.83 10.63 5.59
N PHE A 250 -9.73 11.96 5.44
CA PHE A 250 -8.68 12.75 6.09
C PHE A 250 -9.11 14.20 6.24
N SER A 251 -8.35 14.97 7.03
CA SER A 251 -8.60 16.40 7.25
C SER A 251 -7.32 17.19 7.05
N GLY A 252 -7.46 18.43 6.59
CA GLY A 252 -6.32 19.30 6.39
C GLY A 252 -6.71 20.74 6.15
N LEU A 253 -5.73 21.61 6.24
CA LEU A 253 -5.86 23.02 5.91
C LEU A 253 -5.62 23.19 4.42
N ASN A 254 -6.62 23.69 3.69
CA ASN A 254 -6.47 24.03 2.29
C ASN A 254 -5.92 25.46 2.15
N VAL A 255 -4.73 25.62 1.58
CA VAL A 255 -4.12 26.91 1.25
C VAL A 255 -3.85 26.95 -0.25
N ASN A 256 -4.55 27.82 -0.96
CA ASN A 256 -4.39 28.02 -2.41
C ASN A 256 -4.51 26.73 -3.26
N GLY A 257 -5.40 25.80 -2.86
CA GLY A 257 -5.61 24.54 -3.58
C GLY A 257 -4.67 23.41 -3.19
N PHE A 258 -3.83 23.62 -2.16
CA PHE A 258 -2.99 22.59 -1.56
C PHE A 258 -3.49 22.28 -0.16
N VAL A 259 -3.70 21.00 0.13
CA VAL A 259 -4.16 20.55 1.44
C VAL A 259 -2.95 20.06 2.23
N SER A 260 -2.68 20.74 3.35
CA SER A 260 -1.69 20.28 4.33
C SER A 260 -2.42 19.55 5.46
N GLU A 261 -2.08 18.28 5.69
CA GLU A 261 -2.62 17.54 6.83
C GLU A 261 -2.20 18.20 8.14
N VAL A 262 -3.15 18.37 9.05
CA VAL A 262 -2.88 18.93 10.38
C VAL A 262 -2.75 17.76 11.34
N THR A 263 -1.52 17.48 11.80
CA THR A 263 -1.22 16.31 12.65
C THR A 263 -0.36 16.74 13.84
N GLU A 264 -0.67 16.25 15.03
CA GLU A 264 0.01 16.61 16.29
C GLU A 264 1.52 16.31 16.27
N ASP A 265 1.95 15.29 15.51
CA ASP A 265 3.33 14.85 15.37
C ASP A 265 3.99 15.26 14.04
N GLY A 266 3.30 16.06 13.22
CA GLY A 266 3.76 16.48 11.89
C GLY A 266 3.85 15.36 10.84
N ARG A 267 3.28 14.16 11.07
CA ARG A 267 3.27 13.05 10.12
C ARG A 267 1.89 12.81 9.54
N SER A 268 1.82 12.69 8.21
CA SER A 268 0.61 12.34 7.44
C SER A 268 -0.22 11.21 8.05
N THR A 269 -1.54 11.34 7.96
CA THR A 269 -2.55 10.32 8.29
C THR A 269 -2.83 9.36 7.14
N LEU A 270 -2.46 9.71 5.90
CA LEU A 270 -2.78 8.98 4.68
C LEU A 270 -1.65 8.04 4.25
N PRO A 271 -1.88 6.72 4.00
CA PRO A 271 -0.85 5.72 3.58
C PRO A 271 0.02 6.25 2.48
N ASP A 272 1.34 6.09 2.51
CA ASP A 272 2.20 6.66 1.47
C ASP A 272 1.77 6.11 0.07
N GLN A 273 1.19 4.90 0.05
CA GLN A 273 0.53 4.22 -1.06
C GLN A 273 -0.85 4.79 -1.47
N VAL A 274 -1.39 5.78 -0.75
CA VAL A 274 -2.46 6.66 -1.28
C VAL A 274 -1.77 7.63 -2.25
N TRP A 275 -1.73 7.22 -3.51
CA TRP A 275 -1.05 7.89 -4.60
C TRP A 275 -1.91 7.85 -5.88
N GLY A 276 -1.96 8.96 -6.60
CA GLY A 276 -2.68 9.09 -7.86
C GLY A 276 -3.76 10.17 -7.82
N VAL A 277 -4.70 10.08 -8.75
CA VAL A 277 -5.82 11.02 -8.88
C VAL A 277 -7.10 10.35 -8.40
N PHE A 278 -7.71 10.97 -7.41
CA PHE A 278 -8.92 10.54 -6.74
C PHE A 278 -10.04 11.55 -6.97
N PHE A 279 -11.27 11.15 -6.66
CA PHE A 279 -12.39 12.07 -6.56
C PHE A 279 -13.28 11.75 -5.36
N GLY A 280 -14.02 12.76 -4.94
CA GLY A 280 -14.90 12.64 -3.80
C GLY A 280 -15.53 13.96 -3.36
N TRP A 281 -15.66 14.12 -2.05
CA TRP A 281 -16.36 15.23 -1.41
C TRP A 281 -15.41 15.91 -0.44
N ALA A 282 -15.53 17.23 -0.34
CA ALA A 282 -14.87 18.02 0.68
C ALA A 282 -15.91 18.90 1.39
N VAL A 283 -15.81 19.01 2.71
CA VAL A 283 -16.64 19.90 3.53
C VAL A 283 -15.75 20.93 4.21
N ALA A 284 -16.10 22.21 4.09
CA ALA A 284 -15.39 23.33 4.70
C ALA A 284 -16.30 24.11 5.66
N ASP A 285 -15.71 24.66 6.74
CA ASP A 285 -16.15 25.59 7.81
C ASP A 285 -17.66 25.85 8.07
N MET A 286 -18.50 25.94 7.04
CA MET A 286 -19.94 26.21 7.07
C MET A 286 -20.79 25.01 6.58
N GLU A 287 -20.29 23.78 6.71
CA GLU A 287 -20.91 22.52 6.24
C GLU A 287 -21.20 22.47 4.73
N LYS A 288 -20.67 23.42 3.96
CA LYS A 288 -20.83 23.41 2.51
C LYS A 288 -20.01 22.27 1.94
N THR A 289 -20.71 21.42 1.19
CA THR A 289 -20.12 20.25 0.53
C THR A 289 -19.74 20.58 -0.90
N TYR A 290 -18.57 20.14 -1.31
CA TYR A 290 -17.99 20.35 -2.64
C TYR A 290 -17.64 19.00 -3.27
N ARG A 291 -18.02 18.81 -4.54
CA ARG A 291 -17.47 17.74 -5.38
C ARG A 291 -16.04 18.11 -5.76
N VAL A 292 -15.10 17.20 -5.54
CA VAL A 292 -13.66 17.46 -5.71
C VAL A 292 -12.94 16.37 -6.48
N VAL A 293 -11.91 16.79 -7.21
CA VAL A 293 -10.82 15.95 -7.72
C VAL A 293 -9.60 16.24 -6.84
N VAL A 294 -8.91 15.19 -6.41
CA VAL A 294 -7.75 15.30 -5.51
C VAL A 294 -6.57 14.54 -6.12
N GLY A 295 -5.50 15.26 -6.46
CA GLY A 295 -4.23 14.67 -6.85
C GLY A 295 -3.35 14.47 -5.61
N ILE A 296 -2.83 13.27 -5.42
CA ILE A 296 -1.99 12.91 -4.27
C ILE A 296 -0.70 12.25 -4.76
N GLY A 297 0.42 12.67 -4.19
CA GLY A 297 1.65 11.90 -4.18
C GLY A 297 2.72 12.58 -3.33
N LEU A 298 4.00 12.45 -3.69
CA LEU A 298 5.14 12.95 -2.90
C LEU A 298 5.85 14.11 -3.60
N ASP A 299 6.18 15.12 -2.81
CA ASP A 299 7.14 16.16 -3.16
C ASP A 299 8.54 15.76 -2.65
N TYR A 300 9.48 15.61 -3.59
CA TYR A 300 10.88 15.27 -3.34
C TYR A 300 11.79 16.51 -3.24
N SER A 301 11.23 17.73 -3.24
CA SER A 301 12.00 18.97 -3.14
C SER A 301 12.75 19.12 -1.80
N SER A 302 12.33 18.40 -0.75
CA SER A 302 12.95 18.36 0.57
C SER A 302 13.66 17.03 0.87
N CYS A 303 14.66 17.06 1.76
CA CYS A 303 15.40 15.86 2.19
C CYS A 303 14.50 14.77 2.80
N SER A 304 13.32 15.14 3.31
CA SER A 304 12.25 14.23 3.71
C SER A 304 11.06 14.44 2.78
N PRO A 305 10.68 13.47 1.93
CA PRO A 305 9.57 13.66 1.00
C PRO A 305 8.26 13.81 1.78
N ASN A 306 7.54 14.89 1.48
CA ASN A 306 6.25 15.21 2.08
C ASN A 306 5.13 14.89 1.10
N LYS A 307 3.97 14.52 1.60
CA LYS A 307 2.79 14.38 0.74
C LYS A 307 2.38 15.72 0.17
N ASN A 308 2.21 15.75 -1.14
CA ASN A 308 1.62 16.86 -1.85
C ASN A 308 0.20 16.45 -2.26
N ILE A 309 -0.78 17.15 -1.67
CA ILE A 309 -2.21 16.91 -1.88
C ILE A 309 -2.79 18.15 -2.52
N GLN A 310 -3.22 18.02 -3.78
CA GLN A 310 -3.78 19.13 -4.55
C GLN A 310 -5.27 18.91 -4.78
N ILE A 311 -6.09 19.91 -4.46
CA ILE A 311 -7.55 19.83 -4.53
C ILE A 311 -8.10 20.75 -5.62
N TYR A 312 -9.06 20.22 -6.37
CA TYR A 312 -9.77 20.94 -7.42
C TYR A 312 -11.28 20.75 -7.28
N THR A 313 -12.03 21.83 -7.27
CA THR A 313 -13.50 21.76 -7.30
C THR A 313 -13.99 21.31 -8.67
N VAL A 314 -14.98 20.42 -8.71
CA VAL A 314 -15.61 19.96 -9.95
C VAL A 314 -16.49 21.08 -10.54
N ASP A 315 -17.32 21.72 -9.71
CA ASP A 315 -18.40 22.62 -10.16
C ASP A 315 -18.11 24.13 -10.04
N GLY A 316 -16.86 24.56 -10.06
CA GLY A 316 -16.56 25.98 -9.91
C GLY A 316 -15.09 26.36 -9.89
N ASN A 317 -14.83 27.59 -9.41
CA ASN A 317 -13.49 28.12 -9.21
C ASN A 317 -12.96 27.73 -7.83
N ASN A 318 -11.71 27.26 -7.77
CA ASN A 318 -11.02 26.84 -6.53
C ASN A 318 -10.86 27.95 -5.48
N CYS A 319 -11.05 29.23 -5.86
CA CYS A 319 -10.93 30.37 -4.95
C CYS A 319 -11.92 30.30 -3.78
N CYS A 320 -13.06 29.62 -3.95
CA CYS A 320 -14.13 29.54 -2.96
C CYS A 320 -13.78 28.69 -1.72
N ILE A 321 -12.72 27.89 -1.78
CA ILE A 321 -12.35 26.93 -0.73
C ILE A 321 -10.95 27.16 -0.15
N SER A 322 -10.31 28.29 -0.49
CA SER A 322 -8.96 28.59 -0.01
C SER A 322 -8.96 29.12 1.43
N ASN A 323 -7.90 28.77 2.17
CA ASN A 323 -7.66 29.15 3.56
C ASN A 323 -8.73 28.65 4.54
N GLN A 324 -9.20 27.42 4.35
CA GLN A 324 -10.23 26.80 5.18
C GLN A 324 -9.78 25.43 5.66
N GLN A 325 -10.21 25.05 6.87
CA GLN A 325 -10.08 23.67 7.33
C GLN A 325 -11.10 22.84 6.56
N MET A 326 -10.65 21.71 6.01
CA MET A 326 -11.51 20.82 5.24
C MET A 326 -11.43 19.39 5.75
N LYS A 327 -12.58 18.71 5.67
CA LYS A 327 -12.68 17.26 5.78
C LYS A 327 -12.91 16.69 4.40
N LEU A 328 -12.15 15.69 4.02
CA LEU A 328 -12.21 15.06 2.70
C LEU A 328 -12.62 13.60 2.81
N LEU A 329 -13.42 13.18 1.84
CA LEU A 329 -13.86 11.81 1.63
C LEU A 329 -13.61 11.44 0.17
N LEU A 330 -12.64 10.58 -0.08
CA LEU A 330 -12.35 10.02 -1.40
C LEU A 330 -13.08 8.69 -1.55
N VAL A 331 -13.79 8.49 -2.64
CA VAL A 331 -14.57 7.24 -2.89
C VAL A 331 -14.18 6.56 -4.19
N GLY A 332 -13.43 7.26 -5.03
CA GLY A 332 -13.11 6.79 -6.35
C GLY A 332 -11.70 7.19 -6.77
N TYR A 333 -11.13 6.34 -7.60
CA TYR A 333 -9.80 6.48 -8.18
C TYR A 333 -9.92 6.57 -9.69
N ILE A 334 -9.15 7.45 -10.32
CA ILE A 334 -9.18 7.65 -11.78
C ILE A 334 -7.95 7.04 -12.41
N ARG A 335 -6.76 7.35 -11.89
CA ARG A 335 -5.48 6.98 -12.52
C ARG A 335 -4.29 7.20 -11.60
N GLY A 336 -3.18 6.55 -11.94
CA GLY A 336 -1.86 6.88 -11.39
C GLY A 336 -1.43 8.30 -11.77
N SER A 337 -0.62 8.92 -10.92
CA SER A 337 -0.01 10.22 -11.20
C SER A 337 1.34 10.01 -11.88
N ASN A 338 1.47 10.44 -13.13
CA ASN A 338 2.71 10.37 -13.91
C ASN A 338 3.50 11.68 -13.79
N THR A 339 3.95 12.06 -12.60
CA THR A 339 4.97 13.12 -12.50
C THR A 339 5.95 12.85 -11.37
N LYS A 340 7.25 12.92 -11.71
CA LYS A 340 8.37 12.90 -10.74
C LYS A 340 8.38 14.11 -9.80
N GLU A 341 7.55 15.10 -10.08
CA GLU A 341 7.29 16.27 -9.25
C GLU A 341 5.80 16.57 -9.40
N ILE A 342 5.04 16.72 -8.33
CA ILE A 342 3.62 17.11 -8.41
C ILE A 342 3.56 18.60 -8.76
N THR A 343 3.92 18.93 -10.00
CA THR A 343 3.90 20.28 -10.55
C THR A 343 2.62 20.44 -11.38
N SER A 344 1.48 20.39 -10.69
CA SER A 344 0.11 20.58 -11.23
C SER A 344 -0.29 19.65 -12.39
N MET A 345 -1.50 19.10 -12.31
CA MET A 345 -2.08 18.45 -13.49
C MET A 345 -2.19 19.47 -14.62
N ASP A 346 -1.79 19.10 -15.84
CA ASP A 346 -2.04 19.95 -16.99
C ASP A 346 -3.55 20.17 -17.18
N ALA A 347 -3.90 21.27 -17.85
CA ALA A 347 -5.29 21.70 -17.94
C ALA A 347 -6.20 20.70 -18.66
N GLU A 348 -5.65 19.91 -19.59
CA GLU A 348 -6.42 18.92 -20.35
C GLU A 348 -6.71 17.69 -19.48
N THR A 349 -5.68 17.14 -18.84
CA THR A 349 -5.82 16.03 -17.87
C THR A 349 -6.78 16.42 -16.74
N LEU A 350 -6.66 17.63 -16.20
CA LEU A 350 -7.57 18.09 -15.14
C LEU A 350 -9.02 18.20 -15.62
N LYS A 351 -9.24 18.69 -16.85
CA LYS A 351 -10.58 18.78 -17.43
C LYS A 351 -11.21 17.39 -17.61
N GLU A 352 -10.43 16.43 -18.08
CA GLU A 352 -10.85 15.02 -18.19
C GLU A 352 -11.23 14.46 -16.81
N CYS A 353 -10.34 14.57 -15.82
CA CYS A 353 -10.60 14.06 -14.47
C CYS A 353 -11.83 14.72 -13.82
N LYS A 354 -12.05 16.02 -14.04
CA LYS A 354 -13.28 16.71 -13.57
C LYS A 354 -14.53 16.17 -14.27
N SER A 355 -14.45 15.84 -15.55
CA SER A 355 -15.57 15.24 -16.29
C SER A 355 -15.90 13.86 -15.75
N ILE A 356 -14.89 13.01 -15.53
CA ILE A 356 -15.04 11.67 -14.96
C ILE A 356 -15.66 11.77 -13.55
N ALA A 357 -15.08 12.61 -12.69
CA ALA A 357 -15.58 12.83 -11.35
C ALA A 357 -17.03 13.33 -11.36
N SER A 358 -17.36 14.32 -12.18
CA SER A 358 -18.73 14.85 -12.25
C SER A 358 -19.75 13.77 -12.62
N ALA A 359 -19.45 12.93 -13.60
CA ALA A 359 -20.34 11.85 -14.02
C ALA A 359 -20.43 10.74 -12.96
N SER A 360 -19.29 10.39 -12.36
CA SER A 360 -19.20 9.30 -11.40
C SER A 360 -19.89 9.61 -10.08
N LEU A 361 -19.72 10.84 -9.57
CA LEU A 361 -20.29 11.27 -8.28
C LEU A 361 -21.83 11.26 -8.25
N ASP A 362 -22.48 11.17 -9.40
CA ASP A 362 -23.94 11.07 -9.54
C ASP A 362 -24.44 9.61 -9.57
N LEU A 363 -23.54 8.62 -9.68
CA LEU A 363 -23.90 7.20 -9.68
C LEU A 363 -24.10 6.68 -8.25
N PRO A 364 -25.05 5.74 -8.00
CA PRO A 364 -25.31 5.19 -6.66
C PRO A 364 -24.06 4.65 -5.96
N ILE A 365 -23.23 3.89 -6.68
CA ILE A 365 -22.01 3.26 -6.14
C ILE A 365 -21.01 4.25 -5.51
N PHE A 366 -21.02 5.51 -5.94
CA PHE A 366 -20.17 6.57 -5.39
C PHE A 366 -20.95 7.54 -4.47
N SER A 367 -22.22 7.81 -4.77
CA SER A 367 -23.02 8.85 -4.12
C SER A 367 -23.58 8.50 -2.74
N HIS A 368 -23.69 7.20 -2.39
CA HIS A 368 -24.14 6.78 -1.04
C HIS A 368 -23.30 7.38 0.10
N HIS A 369 -22.07 7.78 -0.20
CA HIS A 369 -21.14 8.39 0.74
C HIS A 369 -21.31 9.92 0.89
N GLY A 370 -22.00 10.58 -0.04
CA GLY A 370 -22.19 12.04 -0.04
C GLY A 370 -23.15 12.57 1.05
N CYS A 371 -23.93 11.69 1.66
CA CYS A 371 -24.85 12.00 2.77
C CYS A 371 -24.32 11.56 4.14
N VAL A 372 -23.13 10.96 4.22
CA VAL A 372 -22.55 10.56 5.50
C VAL A 372 -22.07 11.82 6.20
N PRO A 373 -22.54 12.11 7.42
CA PRO A 373 -22.01 13.21 8.21
C PRO A 373 -20.49 13.00 8.33
N LEU A 374 -19.66 13.93 7.84
CA LEU A 374 -18.20 13.85 7.99
C LEU A 374 -17.79 14.13 9.46
N TYR A 375 -18.45 13.49 10.42
CA TYR A 375 -18.05 13.46 11.81
C TYR A 375 -17.36 12.13 12.05
N PRO A 376 -16.11 12.11 12.50
CA PRO A 376 -15.62 10.94 13.19
C PRO A 376 -16.39 10.90 14.52
N GLU A 377 -17.39 10.03 14.65
CA GLU A 377 -17.58 9.38 15.95
C GLU A 377 -16.22 8.74 16.30
N PRO A 378 -15.77 8.78 17.57
CA PRO A 378 -14.55 8.09 17.96
C PRO A 378 -14.70 6.63 17.54
N PHE A 379 -13.90 6.19 16.57
CA PHE A 379 -13.90 4.85 15.98
C PHE A 379 -14.27 3.80 17.03
N SER A 380 -15.53 3.38 17.06
CA SER A 380 -15.96 2.30 17.93
C SER A 380 -15.65 1.00 17.21
N VAL A 381 -15.34 -0.04 17.98
CA VAL A 381 -15.09 -1.39 17.46
C VAL A 381 -16.32 -1.94 16.70
N GLU A 382 -17.49 -1.30 16.84
CA GLU A 382 -18.72 -1.65 16.13
C GLU A 382 -18.73 -1.19 14.65
N ASP A 383 -18.01 -0.14 14.26
CA ASP A 383 -17.95 0.30 12.84
C ASP A 383 -17.10 -0.66 11.96
N MET A 384 -16.30 -1.54 12.58
CA MET A 384 -15.68 -2.69 11.90
C MET A 384 -16.69 -3.80 11.61
N ILE A 385 -17.93 -3.65 12.12
CA ILE A 385 -19.07 -4.56 12.02
C ILE A 385 -20.21 -3.92 11.22
N GLY A 386 -19.91 -3.55 9.97
CA GLY A 386 -20.90 -3.55 8.90
C GLY A 386 -21.56 -2.22 8.56
N CYS A 387 -21.40 -1.83 7.29
CA CYS A 387 -22.52 -1.36 6.48
C CYS A 387 -22.79 -2.45 5.43
N ASP A 388 -23.51 -3.49 5.83
CA ASP A 388 -24.18 -4.39 4.90
C ASP A 388 -25.43 -3.67 4.40
N GLU A 389 -25.36 -3.08 3.20
CA GLU A 389 -26.56 -2.83 2.37
C GLU A 389 -26.19 -2.44 0.94
N ILE A 390 -25.39 -3.26 0.23
CA ILE A 390 -25.40 -3.27 -1.24
C ILE A 390 -25.34 -4.73 -1.73
N GLN A 391 -26.40 -5.48 -1.43
CA GLN A 391 -26.77 -6.67 -2.21
C GLN A 391 -28.27 -6.62 -2.48
N GLN A 392 -28.63 -5.87 -3.52
CA GLN A 392 -29.71 -6.16 -4.46
C GLN A 392 -29.71 -5.03 -5.48
N TYR A 393 -29.07 -5.23 -6.63
CA TYR A 393 -29.57 -4.98 -7.98
C TYR A 393 -28.55 -5.47 -9.01
#